data_AF-A0A354WRJ5-F1
#
_entry.id   AF-A0A354WRJ5-F1
#
_cell.length_a   1.000
_cell.length_b   1.000
_cell.length_c   1.000
_cell.angle_alpha   90.00
_cell.angle_beta   90.00
_cell.angle_gamma   90.00
#
_symmetry.space_group_name_H-M   'P 1'
#
loop_
_entity.id
_entity.type
_entity.pdbx_description
1 polymer ?
#
loop_
_entity_poly.entity_id
_entity_poly.type
_entity_poly.pdbx_seq_one_letter_code
_entity_poly.pdbx_strand_id
1 'polypeptide(L)'
;MNTLVIVLIAAVALVAAYALYGRWLAKKWGIDPKAQTPAVKFSDGKDYVPTNGWTVFSHQFSSIAGAGPVTGAIQAAAFGWLPVLLWVLIGGVFFGAVTDFGALYASVKNEGKSMGMLIEKYIGKLGRKLFLLFC
;
A
#
# COMPACT_ATOMS: atom_id res chain seq x y z
N MET A 1 -29.64 0.94 -12.67
CA MET A 1 -28.94 1.69 -11.61
C MET A 1 -27.99 2.67 -12.28
N ASN A 2 -28.02 3.95 -11.93
CA ASN A 2 -27.14 4.95 -12.56
C ASN A 2 -25.69 4.69 -12.12
N THR A 3 -24.75 4.57 -13.06
CA THR A 3 -23.32 4.35 -12.79
C THR A 3 -22.75 5.38 -11.82
N LEU A 4 -23.23 6.62 -11.87
CA LEU A 4 -22.84 7.68 -10.93
C LEU A 4 -23.14 7.32 -9.47
N VAL A 5 -24.28 6.66 -9.21
CA VAL A 5 -24.64 6.23 -7.86
C VAL A 5 -23.68 5.16 -7.35
N ILE A 6 -23.25 4.25 -8.22
CA ILE A 6 -22.27 3.20 -7.89
C ILE A 6 -20.93 3.82 -7.51
N VAL A 7 -20.46 4.78 -8.31
CA VAL A 7 -19.20 5.50 -8.04
C VAL A 7 -19.27 6.28 -6.73
N LEU A 8 -20.40 6.94 -6.45
CA LEU A 8 -20.60 7.67 -5.20
C LEU A 8 -20.59 6.73 -3.98
N ILE A 9 -21.28 5.59 -4.06
CA ILE A 9 -21.27 4.59 -2.98
C ILE A 9 -19.85 4.06 -2.76
N ALA A 10 -19.13 3.74 -3.84
CA ALA A 10 -17.74 3.30 -3.76
C ALA A 10 -16.83 4.35 -3.11
N ALA A 11 -16.96 5.62 -3.49
CA ALA A 11 -16.19 6.72 -2.92
C ALA A 11 -16.46 6.87 -1.42
N VAL A 12 -17.73 6.86 -1.00
CA VAL A 12 -18.11 6.93 0.41
C VAL A 12 -17.56 5.73 1.18
N ALA A 13 -17.66 4.51 0.64
CA ALA A 13 -17.13 3.31 1.26
C ALA A 13 -15.60 3.37 1.45
N LEU A 14 -14.86 3.82 0.45
CA LEU A 14 -13.40 3.97 0.53
C LEU A 14 -12.98 5.06 1.52
N VAL A 15 -13.68 6.19 1.54
CA VAL A 15 -13.43 7.27 2.52
C VAL A 15 -13.72 6.79 3.94
N ALA A 16 -14.83 6.07 4.14
CA ALA A 16 -15.18 5.48 5.44
C ALA A 16 -14.13 4.43 5.86
N ALA A 17 -13.69 3.57 4.95
CA ALA A 17 -12.63 2.59 5.20
C ALA A 17 -11.31 3.27 5.61
N TYR A 18 -10.89 4.31 4.89
CA TYR A 18 -9.70 5.09 5.24
C TYR A 18 -9.82 5.72 6.64
N ALA A 19 -10.94 6.38 6.92
CA ALA A 19 -11.16 7.10 8.17
C ALA A 19 -11.35 6.16 9.37
N LEU A 20 -12.02 5.02 9.21
CA LEU A 20 -12.32 4.09 10.31
C LEU A 20 -11.23 3.03 10.44
N TYR A 21 -11.05 2.22 9.39
CA TYR A 21 -10.14 1.09 9.40
C TYR A 21 -8.68 1.53 9.35
N GLY A 22 -8.36 2.55 8.53
CA GLY A 22 -6.99 3.11 8.48
C GLY A 22 -6.54 3.69 9.82
N ARG A 23 -7.41 4.45 10.50
CA ARG A 23 -7.11 4.97 11.86
C ARG A 23 -6.97 3.85 12.88
N TRP A 24 -7.84 2.84 12.82
CA TRP A 24 -7.73 1.67 13.70
C TRP A 24 -6.41 0.92 13.49
N LEU A 25 -6.00 0.72 12.24
CA LEU A 25 -4.76 0.03 11.88
C LEU A 25 -3.53 0.80 12.39
N ALA A 26 -3.48 2.11 12.14
CA ALA A 26 -2.41 2.98 12.64
C ALA A 26 -2.28 2.94 14.17
N LYS A 27 -3.41 2.97 14.88
CA LYS A 27 -3.43 2.84 16.35
C LYS A 27 -2.98 1.45 16.81
N LYS A 28 -3.48 0.38 16.16
CA LYS A 28 -3.18 -1.00 16.53
C LYS A 28 -1.70 -1.35 16.35
N TRP A 29 -1.06 -0.78 15.33
CA TRP A 29 0.36 -0.99 15.00
C TRP A 29 1.27 0.02 15.70
N GLY A 30 0.71 0.93 16.50
CA GLY A 30 1.47 1.89 17.30
C GLY A 30 2.29 2.87 16.46
N ILE A 31 1.70 3.40 15.38
CA ILE A 31 2.34 4.50 14.64
C ILE A 31 2.40 5.72 15.55
N ASP A 32 3.61 6.19 15.80
CA ASP A 32 3.86 7.46 16.48
C ASP A 32 3.97 8.58 15.44
N PRO A 33 3.02 9.54 15.39
CA PRO A 33 3.07 10.66 14.46
C PRO A 33 4.24 11.61 14.69
N LYS A 34 4.90 11.54 15.85
CA LYS A 34 6.07 12.37 16.19
C LYS A 34 7.40 11.70 15.84
N ALA A 35 7.38 10.43 15.44
CA ALA A 35 8.59 9.71 15.08
C ALA A 35 9.23 10.31 13.82
N GLN A 36 10.53 10.61 13.88
CA GLN A 36 11.27 11.04 12.71
C GLN A 36 11.49 9.86 11.75
N THR A 37 11.10 10.05 10.49
CA THR A 37 11.35 9.05 9.44
C THR A 37 12.85 8.93 9.14
N PRO A 38 13.33 7.77 8.64
CA PRO A 38 14.71 7.57 8.22
C PRO A 38 15.21 8.63 7.23
N ALA A 39 14.32 9.09 6.33
CA ALA A 39 14.62 10.16 5.37
C ALA A 39 15.11 11.46 6.02
N VAL A 40 14.61 11.77 7.21
CA VAL A 40 15.00 12.96 7.99
C VAL A 40 16.18 12.64 8.91
N LYS A 41 16.13 11.50 9.60
CA LYS A 41 17.15 11.11 10.59
C LYS A 41 18.53 10.86 9.98
N PHE A 42 18.58 10.27 8.79
CA PHE A 42 19.82 9.91 8.09
C PHE A 42 20.05 10.78 6.85
N SER A 43 19.44 11.97 6.79
CA SER A 43 19.45 12.87 5.63
C SER A 43 20.88 13.13 5.12
N ASP A 44 21.25 12.48 4.02
CA ASP A 44 22.58 12.51 3.42
C ASP A 44 22.61 13.14 2.02
N GLY A 45 21.42 13.48 1.48
CA GLY A 45 21.28 14.06 0.15
C GLY A 45 21.45 13.05 -1.00
N LYS A 46 21.59 11.75 -0.70
CA LYS A 46 21.78 10.68 -1.68
C LYS A 46 20.79 9.54 -1.43
N ASP A 47 20.99 8.76 -0.39
CA ASP A 47 20.15 7.59 -0.05
C ASP A 47 18.93 8.00 0.78
N TYR A 48 19.05 9.06 1.58
CA TYR A 48 17.99 9.62 2.42
C TYR A 48 17.80 11.09 2.11
N VAL A 49 16.68 11.41 1.46
CA VAL A 49 16.30 12.78 1.10
C VAL A 49 14.90 13.07 1.64
N PRO A 50 14.75 14.04 2.57
CA PRO A 50 13.44 14.50 3.00
C PRO A 50 12.62 14.97 1.80
N THR A 51 11.50 14.30 1.55
CA THR A 51 10.64 14.56 0.39
C THR A 51 9.24 14.90 0.87
N ASN A 52 8.56 15.79 0.15
CA ASN A 52 7.17 16.13 0.44
C ASN A 52 6.28 14.88 0.40
N GLY A 53 5.43 14.71 1.41
CA GLY A 53 4.50 13.57 1.51
C GLY A 53 3.57 13.44 0.29
N TRP A 54 3.18 14.55 -0.34
CA TRP A 54 2.38 14.51 -1.58
C TRP A 54 3.12 13.93 -2.77
N THR A 55 4.43 14.19 -2.89
CA THR A 55 5.26 13.61 -3.95
C THR A 55 5.41 12.11 -3.74
N VAL A 56 5.72 11.68 -2.51
CA VAL A 56 5.82 10.26 -2.16
C VAL A 56 4.50 9.53 -2.38
N PHE A 57 3.38 10.14 -1.96
CA PHE A 57 2.05 9.61 -2.22
C PHE A 57 1.77 9.46 -3.72
N SER A 58 2.11 10.46 -4.53
CA SER A 58 1.87 10.41 -5.98
C SER A 58 2.69 9.30 -6.67
N HIS A 59 3.93 9.07 -6.24
CA HIS A 59 4.73 7.95 -6.74
C HIS A 59 4.11 6.60 -6.39
N GLN A 60 3.63 6.42 -5.15
CA GLN A 60 2.94 5.19 -4.75
C GLN A 60 1.64 5.02 -5.52
N PHE A 61 0.83 6.08 -5.60
CA PHE A 61 -0.44 6.08 -6.32
C PHE A 61 -0.25 5.70 -7.79
N SER A 62 0.72 6.32 -8.48
CA SER A 62 1.02 6.03 -9.88
C SER A 62 1.45 4.58 -10.08
N SER A 63 2.25 4.03 -9.17
CA SER A 63 2.72 2.65 -9.24
C SER A 63 1.57 1.63 -9.14
N ILE A 64 0.53 1.94 -8.35
CA ILE A 64 -0.64 1.06 -8.18
C ILE A 64 -1.66 1.26 -9.30
N ALA A 65 -1.93 2.52 -9.67
CA ALA A 65 -3.01 2.88 -10.58
C ALA A 65 -2.81 2.31 -12.00
N GLY A 66 -1.58 2.04 -12.42
CA GLY A 66 -1.28 1.53 -13.76
C GLY A 66 -1.90 0.15 -14.06
N ALA A 67 -1.82 -0.80 -13.12
CA ALA A 67 -2.28 -2.17 -13.36
C ALA A 67 -3.80 -2.35 -13.24
N GLY A 68 -4.47 -1.47 -12.48
CA GLY A 68 -5.89 -1.58 -12.13
C GLY A 68 -6.86 -1.61 -13.32
N PRO A 69 -6.81 -0.66 -14.28
CA PRO A 69 -7.78 -0.60 -15.38
C PRO A 69 -7.79 -1.83 -16.27
N VAL A 70 -6.60 -2.36 -16.60
CA VAL A 70 -6.45 -3.53 -17.48
C VAL A 70 -6.91 -4.79 -16.75
N THR A 71 -6.38 -5.04 -15.55
CA THR A 71 -6.73 -6.24 -14.78
C THR A 71 -8.20 -6.25 -14.36
N GLY A 72 -8.73 -5.10 -13.94
CA GLY A 72 -10.14 -4.95 -13.56
C GLY A 72 -11.11 -5.20 -14.72
N ALA A 73 -10.80 -4.70 -15.92
CA ALA A 73 -11.64 -4.94 -17.10
C ALA A 73 -11.66 -6.42 -17.50
N ILE A 74 -10.49 -7.08 -17.49
CA ILE A 74 -10.38 -8.52 -17.78
C ILE A 74 -11.16 -9.34 -16.74
N GLN A 75 -10.98 -9.03 -15.45
CA GLN A 75 -11.68 -9.71 -14.37
C GLN A 75 -13.20 -9.51 -14.47
N ALA A 76 -13.66 -8.29 -14.79
CA ALA A 76 -15.08 -7.98 -14.93
C ALA A 76 -15.71 -8.69 -16.14
N ALA A 77 -14.96 -8.87 -17.23
CA ALA A 77 -15.39 -9.65 -18.37
C ALA A 77 -15.54 -11.15 -18.02
N ALA A 78 -14.66 -11.68 -17.17
CA ALA A 78 -14.68 -13.10 -16.78
C ALA A 78 -15.69 -13.43 -15.67
N PHE A 79 -15.80 -12.57 -14.65
CA PHE A 79 -16.56 -12.85 -13.41
C PHE A 79 -17.78 -11.94 -13.22
N GLY A 80 -18.01 -11.01 -14.14
CA GLY A 80 -19.05 -9.99 -14.03
C GLY A 80 -18.59 -8.75 -13.26
N TRP A 81 -19.24 -7.61 -13.54
CA TRP A 81 -18.84 -6.32 -12.99
C TRP A 81 -19.07 -6.20 -11.48
N LEU A 82 -20.15 -6.79 -10.95
CA LEU A 82 -20.53 -6.62 -9.54
C LEU A 82 -19.60 -7.38 -8.57
N PRO A 83 -19.28 -8.68 -8.78
CA PRO A 83 -18.31 -9.39 -7.94
C PRO A 83 -16.94 -8.73 -7.94
N VAL A 84 -16.49 -8.24 -9.10
CA VAL A 84 -15.20 -7.55 -9.24
C VAL A 84 -15.22 -6.20 -8.53
N LEU A 85 -16.30 -5.42 -8.64
CA LEU A 85 -16.45 -4.17 -7.89
C LEU A 85 -16.37 -4.42 -6.38
N LEU A 86 -17.10 -5.41 -5.87
CA LEU A 86 -17.05 -5.77 -4.45
C LEU A 86 -15.65 -6.23 -4.03
N TRP A 87 -14.96 -7.01 -4.87
CA TRP A 87 -13.59 -7.43 -4.61
C TRP A 87 -12.60 -6.25 -4.60
N VAL A 88 -12.75 -5.28 -5.50
CA VAL A 88 -11.91 -4.07 -5.50
C VAL A 88 -12.14 -3.26 -4.23
N LEU A 89 -13.39 -3.10 -3.79
CA LEU A 89 -13.71 -2.34 -2.59
C LEU A 89 -13.28 -3.07 -1.30
N ILE A 90 -13.71 -4.31 -1.12
CA ILE A 90 -13.46 -5.08 0.10
C ILE A 90 -12.02 -5.61 0.09
N GLY A 91 -11.64 -6.30 -0.98
CA GLY A 91 -10.31 -6.87 -1.14
C GLY A 91 -9.21 -5.80 -1.13
N GLY A 92 -9.45 -4.68 -1.83
CA GLY A 92 -8.54 -3.54 -1.82
C GLY A 92 -8.33 -2.95 -0.42
N VAL A 93 -9.39 -2.83 0.38
CA VAL A 93 -9.30 -2.28 1.75
C VAL A 93 -8.62 -3.25 2.72
N PHE A 94 -9.00 -4.53 2.72
CA PHE A 94 -8.56 -5.47 3.76
C PHE A 94 -7.27 -6.22 3.43
N PHE A 95 -6.95 -6.42 2.14
CA PHE A 95 -5.75 -7.13 1.73
C PHE A 95 -4.74 -6.18 1.10
N GLY A 96 -5.17 -5.40 0.10
CA GLY A 96 -4.28 -4.49 -0.63
C GLY A 96 -3.68 -3.42 0.28
N ALA A 97 -4.53 -2.57 0.84
CA ALA A 97 -4.10 -1.44 1.67
C ALA A 97 -3.34 -1.90 2.92
N VAL A 98 -3.70 -3.03 3.52
CA VAL A 98 -3.00 -3.59 4.70
C VAL A 98 -1.61 -4.09 4.33
N THR A 99 -1.45 -4.73 3.18
CA THR A 99 -0.16 -5.22 2.70
C THR A 99 0.77 -4.05 2.39
N ASP A 100 0.29 -3.06 1.66
CA ASP A 100 1.05 -1.84 1.33
C ASP A 100 1.46 -1.08 2.59
N PHE A 101 0.51 -0.86 3.51
CA PHE A 101 0.78 -0.21 4.80
C PHE A 101 1.79 -1.00 5.62
N GLY A 102 1.66 -2.32 5.68
CA GLY A 102 2.56 -3.20 6.42
C GLY A 102 3.97 -3.19 5.87
N ALA A 103 4.13 -3.25 4.54
CA ALA A 103 5.42 -3.16 3.86
C ALA A 103 6.11 -1.81 4.14
N LEU A 104 5.36 -0.70 4.03
CA LEU A 104 5.88 0.64 4.32
C LEU A 104 6.29 0.77 5.79
N TYR A 105 5.43 0.34 6.71
CA TYR A 105 5.71 0.38 8.15
C TYR A 105 6.95 -0.44 8.51
N ALA A 106 7.06 -1.66 7.97
CA ALA A 106 8.20 -2.53 8.20
C ALA A 106 9.50 -1.91 7.69
N SER A 107 9.48 -1.34 6.47
CA SER A 107 10.63 -0.65 5.87
C SER A 107 11.06 0.55 6.71
N VAL A 108 10.15 1.46 7.04
CA VAL A 108 10.43 2.66 7.85
C VAL A 108 11.02 2.29 9.21
N LYS A 109 10.50 1.25 9.87
CA LYS A 109 11.00 0.76 11.16
C LYS A 109 12.38 0.10 11.06
N ASN A 110 12.76 -0.35 9.88
CA ASN A 110 14.08 -0.91 9.56
C ASN A 110 14.93 0.10 8.77
N GLU A 111 14.86 1.38 9.12
CA GLU A 111 15.72 2.43 8.56
C GLU A 111 15.48 2.68 7.06
N GLY A 112 14.30 2.39 6.52
CA GLY A 112 14.00 2.58 5.09
C GLY A 112 14.61 1.51 4.18
N LYS A 113 15.05 0.39 4.74
CA LYS A 113 15.63 -0.73 3.97
C LYS A 113 14.59 -1.40 3.07
N SER A 114 15.06 -1.96 1.95
CA SER A 114 14.23 -2.69 1.00
C SER A 114 13.70 -4.00 1.58
N MET A 115 12.58 -4.49 1.07
CA MET A 115 11.97 -5.75 1.52
C MET A 115 12.95 -6.93 1.43
N GLY A 116 13.79 -6.99 0.39
CA GLY A 116 14.81 -8.02 0.26
C GLY A 116 15.85 -8.00 1.39
N MET A 117 16.24 -6.81 1.87
CA MET A 117 17.14 -6.69 3.03
C MET A 117 16.44 -7.04 4.35
N LEU A 118 15.15 -6.73 4.49
CA LEU A 118 14.38 -7.16 5.65
C LEU A 118 14.24 -8.68 5.68
N ILE A 119 13.94 -9.31 4.54
CA ILE A 119 13.86 -10.77 4.43
C ILE A 119 15.21 -11.41 4.77
N GLU A 120 16.33 -10.87 4.29
CA GLU A 120 17.64 -11.39 4.68
C GLU A 120 17.88 -11.27 6.19
N LYS A 121 17.49 -10.15 6.79
CA LYS A 121 17.66 -9.90 8.23
C LYS A 121 16.83 -10.85 9.10
N TYR A 122 15.59 -11.15 8.70
CA TYR A 122 14.64 -11.91 9.54
C TYR A 122 14.51 -13.40 9.16
N ILE A 123 14.72 -13.76 7.89
CA ILE A 123 14.55 -15.12 7.36
C ILE A 123 15.91 -15.72 6.92
N GLY A 124 16.85 -14.86 6.50
CA GLY A 124 18.19 -15.26 6.10
C GLY A 124 18.44 -15.16 4.58
N LYS A 125 19.69 -15.42 4.19
CA LYS A 125 20.17 -15.27 2.80
C LYS A 125 19.42 -16.12 1.79
N LEU A 126 19.03 -17.34 2.18
CA LEU A 126 18.26 -18.24 1.32
C LEU A 126 16.86 -17.69 1.06
N GLY A 127 16.20 -17.14 2.09
CA GLY A 127 14.91 -16.46 1.95
C GLY A 127 14.98 -15.27 1.00
N ARG A 128 16.04 -14.45 1.09
CA ARG A 128 16.25 -13.33 0.16
C ARG A 128 16.45 -13.81 -1.28
N LYS A 129 17.25 -14.86 -1.49
CA LYS A 129 17.48 -15.40 -2.84
C LYS A 129 16.20 -15.94 -3.47
N LEU A 130 15.39 -16.66 -2.70
CA LEU A 130 14.09 -17.14 -3.19
C LEU A 130 13.16 -15.98 -3.49
N PHE A 131 13.07 -14.98 -2.61
CA PHE A 131 12.22 -13.81 -2.82
C PHE A 131 12.57 -13.05 -4.11
N LEU A 132 13.87 -12.77 -4.34
CA LEU A 132 14.35 -12.09 -5.54
C LEU A 132 14.25 -12.92 -6.83
N LEU A 133 13.96 -14.22 -6.73
CA LEU A 133 13.78 -15.08 -7.89
C LEU A 133 12.33 -15.03 -8.41
N PHE A 134 11.36 -14.79 -7.52
CA PHE A 134 9.94 -14.72 -7.86
C PHE A 134 9.42 -13.28 -8.06
N CYS A 135 10.08 -12.28 -7.47
CA CYS A 135 9.72 -10.86 -7.53
C CYS A 135 10.80 -10.05 -8.22
#